data_AF-A0A966IWQ1-F1
#
_entry.id   AF-A0A966IWQ1-F1
#
_cell.length_a   1.000
_cell.length_b   1.000
_cell.length_c   1.000
_cell.angle_alpha   90.00
_cell.angle_beta   90.00
_cell.angle_gamma   90.00
#
_symmetry.space_group_name_H-M   'P 1'
#
loop_
_entity.id
_entity.type
_entity.pdbx_description
1 polymer ?
#
loop_
_entity_poly.entity_id
_entity_poly.type
_entity_poly.pdbx_seq_one_letter_code
_entity_poly.pdbx_strand_id
1 'polypeptide(L)'
;MNQKNLNALNKIHKNLLNYLKDKKINQIYKQFEHTLDRSDNFIVAVSGGPDSLALAFFSKIYSIKHNLESKFFIIDHGLRKESQEEAKIVVKKLSEKLINLQILKWNGKKPKKNIQAIARNKRYSLLFEQCRKYKINNILLGHHYDDLIENFLIRFTRGSGLNGLVSFSKQTKINDINLLRPLINISKNDLIYTS
;
A
#
# COMPACT_ATOMS: atom_id res chain seq x y z
N MET A 1 -21.92 17.96 11.65
CA MET A 1 -20.85 18.32 10.67
C MET A 1 -21.30 19.57 9.94
N ASN A 2 -20.50 20.64 9.89
CA ASN A 2 -20.93 21.94 9.37
C ASN A 2 -20.89 21.98 7.82
N GLN A 3 -21.85 22.64 7.17
CA GLN A 3 -22.03 22.62 5.70
C GLN A 3 -20.79 23.11 4.92
N LYS A 4 -20.03 24.06 5.50
CA LYS A 4 -18.74 24.54 4.97
C LYS A 4 -17.68 23.42 4.88
N ASN A 5 -17.64 22.49 5.83
CA ASN A 5 -16.69 21.38 5.82
C ASN A 5 -17.07 20.30 4.80
N LEU A 6 -18.37 20.07 4.58
CA LEU A 6 -18.85 19.14 3.57
C LEU A 6 -18.45 19.61 2.16
N ASN A 7 -18.58 20.91 1.89
CA ASN A 7 -18.19 21.52 0.62
C ASN A 7 -16.66 21.42 0.37
N ALA A 8 -15.84 21.61 1.40
CA ALA A 8 -14.39 21.46 1.29
C ALA A 8 -13.98 20.01 0.99
N LEU A 9 -14.57 19.02 1.68
CA LEU A 9 -14.34 17.59 1.43
C LEU A 9 -14.76 17.19 0.01
N ASN A 10 -15.95 17.62 -0.43
CA ASN A 10 -16.43 17.36 -1.79
C ASN A 10 -15.52 17.97 -2.86
N LYS A 11 -14.98 19.18 -2.62
CA LYS A 11 -14.02 19.82 -3.52
C LYS A 11 -12.73 19.01 -3.63
N ILE A 12 -12.19 18.50 -2.53
CA ILE A 12 -10.96 17.69 -2.55
C ILE A 12 -11.21 16.33 -3.19
N HIS A 13 -12.32 15.65 -2.90
CA HIS A 13 -12.70 14.41 -3.59
C HIS A 13 -12.81 14.61 -5.11
N LYS A 14 -13.46 15.70 -5.54
CA LYS A 14 -13.52 16.08 -6.96
C LYS A 14 -12.14 16.36 -7.54
N ASN A 15 -11.25 16.98 -6.77
CA ASN A 15 -9.87 17.21 -7.19
C ASN A 15 -9.08 15.91 -7.35
N LEU A 16 -9.20 14.96 -6.43
CA LEU A 16 -8.59 13.63 -6.54
C LEU A 16 -9.08 12.90 -7.80
N LEU A 17 -10.39 12.96 -8.08
CA LEU A 17 -10.96 12.38 -9.30
C LEU A 17 -10.53 13.10 -10.58
N ASN A 18 -10.19 14.40 -10.53
CA ASN A 18 -9.69 15.13 -11.70
C ASN A 18 -8.34 14.57 -12.21
N TYR A 19 -7.53 13.95 -11.36
CA TYR A 19 -6.29 13.29 -11.83
C TYR A 19 -6.58 12.16 -12.82
N LEU A 20 -7.75 11.53 -12.75
CA LEU A 20 -8.17 10.52 -13.74
C LEU A 20 -8.57 11.12 -15.10
N LYS A 21 -8.53 12.45 -15.27
CA LYS A 21 -8.69 13.08 -16.59
C LYS A 21 -7.44 12.90 -17.45
N ASP A 22 -6.27 12.76 -16.82
CA ASP A 22 -5.06 12.39 -17.53
C ASP A 22 -5.22 10.97 -18.09
N LYS A 23 -5.01 10.82 -19.41
CA LYS A 23 -5.23 9.56 -20.12
C LYS A 23 -4.32 8.44 -19.59
N LYS A 24 -3.06 8.77 -19.28
CA LYS A 24 -2.08 7.80 -18.79
C LYS A 24 -2.41 7.40 -17.35
N ILE A 25 -2.70 8.35 -16.47
CA ILE A 25 -3.11 8.06 -15.08
C ILE A 25 -4.38 7.20 -15.05
N ASN A 26 -5.37 7.52 -15.90
CA ASN A 26 -6.60 6.74 -15.98
C ASN A 26 -6.35 5.29 -16.44
N GLN A 27 -5.45 5.08 -17.41
CA GLN A 27 -5.10 3.74 -17.87
C GLN A 27 -4.45 2.91 -16.75
N ILE A 28 -3.52 3.52 -16.01
CA ILE A 28 -2.86 2.89 -14.86
C ILE A 28 -3.89 2.59 -13.76
N TYR A 29 -4.76 3.54 -13.44
CA TYR A 29 -5.82 3.36 -12.45
C TYR A 29 -6.80 2.24 -12.84
N LYS A 30 -7.16 2.10 -14.12
CA LYS A 30 -8.01 0.98 -14.58
C LYS A 30 -7.34 -0.36 -14.35
N GLN A 31 -6.03 -0.48 -14.60
CA GLN A 31 -5.30 -1.72 -14.31
C GLN A 31 -5.36 -2.04 -12.82
N PHE A 32 -5.12 -1.05 -11.96
CA PHE A 32 -5.30 -1.17 -10.51
C PHE A 32 -6.73 -1.59 -10.14
N GLU A 33 -7.75 -0.92 -10.67
CA GLU A 33 -9.17 -1.15 -10.35
C GLU A 33 -9.62 -2.58 -10.70
N HIS A 34 -9.16 -3.13 -11.84
CA HIS A 34 -9.47 -4.50 -12.26
C HIS A 34 -8.89 -5.59 -11.37
N THR A 35 -8.01 -5.25 -10.43
CA THR A 35 -7.43 -6.22 -9.50
C THR A 35 -8.19 -6.42 -8.20
N LEU A 36 -9.14 -5.53 -7.90
CA LEU A 36 -9.85 -5.48 -6.63
C LEU A 36 -11.33 -5.81 -6.79
N ASP A 37 -11.91 -6.47 -5.79
CA ASP A 37 -13.35 -6.63 -5.67
C ASP A 37 -13.99 -5.34 -5.12
N ARG A 38 -15.08 -4.91 -5.76
CA ARG A 38 -15.74 -3.61 -5.54
C ARG A 38 -16.52 -3.54 -4.22
N SER A 39 -16.66 -4.65 -3.51
CA SER A 39 -17.50 -4.75 -2.30
C SER A 39 -16.72 -4.75 -0.98
N ASP A 40 -15.39 -4.80 -1.05
CA ASP A 40 -14.57 -5.16 0.10
C ASP A 40 -13.81 -3.97 0.68
N ASN A 41 -13.98 -3.73 1.98
CA ASN A 41 -13.14 -2.81 2.73
C ASN A 41 -11.69 -3.30 2.77
N PHE A 42 -10.73 -2.39 2.86
CA PHE A 42 -9.31 -2.74 2.82
C PHE A 42 -8.42 -1.83 3.67
N ILE A 43 -7.29 -2.41 4.04
CA ILE A 43 -6.16 -1.71 4.66
C ILE A 43 -5.06 -1.52 3.62
N VAL A 44 -4.38 -0.38 3.62
CA VAL A 44 -3.28 -0.06 2.71
C VAL A 44 -1.99 0.05 3.49
N ALA A 45 -0.97 -0.72 3.11
CA ALA A 45 0.37 -0.63 3.68
C ALA A 45 1.23 0.37 2.88
N VAL A 46 1.64 1.45 3.54
CA VAL A 46 2.42 2.54 2.95
C VAL A 46 3.85 2.50 3.51
N SER A 47 4.87 2.64 2.67
CA SER A 47 6.28 2.68 3.08
C SER A 47 6.89 4.08 2.97
N GLY A 48 6.29 4.98 2.19
CA GLY A 48 6.82 6.31 1.88
C GLY A 48 7.53 6.41 0.54
N GLY A 49 7.86 5.28 -0.10
CA GLY A 49 8.39 5.25 -1.47
C GLY A 49 7.32 5.54 -2.52
N PRO A 50 7.73 5.89 -3.76
CA PRO A 50 6.81 6.31 -4.84
C PRO A 50 5.72 5.28 -5.12
N ASP A 51 6.06 3.99 -5.15
CA ASP A 51 5.12 2.90 -5.43
C ASP A 51 4.02 2.81 -4.37
N SER A 52 4.39 3.00 -3.10
CA SER A 52 3.45 2.99 -1.98
C SER A 52 2.60 4.25 -1.89
N LEU A 53 3.11 5.38 -2.37
CA LEU A 53 2.35 6.63 -2.47
C LEU A 53 1.33 6.56 -3.61
N ALA A 54 1.72 6.02 -4.77
CA ALA A 54 0.82 5.71 -5.87
C ALA A 54 -0.28 4.72 -5.44
N LEU A 55 0.09 3.66 -4.70
CA LEU A 55 -0.87 2.74 -4.09
C LEU A 55 -1.86 3.48 -3.19
N ALA A 56 -1.39 4.32 -2.26
CA ALA A 56 -2.25 5.06 -1.35
C ALA A 56 -3.21 5.99 -2.10
N PHE A 57 -2.70 6.67 -3.13
CA PHE A 57 -3.48 7.57 -3.98
C PHE A 57 -4.60 6.84 -4.73
N PHE A 58 -4.28 5.77 -5.46
CA PHE A 58 -5.29 4.99 -6.19
C PHE A 58 -6.28 4.29 -5.27
N SER A 59 -5.81 3.79 -4.13
CA SER A 59 -6.67 3.18 -3.11
C SER A 59 -7.67 4.20 -2.54
N LYS A 60 -7.24 5.45 -2.31
CA LYS A 60 -8.13 6.53 -1.88
C LYS A 60 -9.19 6.83 -2.93
N ILE A 61 -8.79 6.99 -4.19
CA ILE A 61 -9.73 7.22 -5.30
C ILE A 61 -10.74 6.08 -5.41
N TYR A 62 -10.27 4.84 -5.34
CA TYR A 62 -11.12 3.65 -5.37
C TYR A 62 -12.12 3.62 -4.21
N SER A 63 -11.68 3.93 -2.99
CA SER A 63 -12.57 4.00 -1.83
C SER A 63 -13.67 5.06 -1.98
N ILE A 64 -13.36 6.22 -2.60
CA ILE A 64 -14.35 7.26 -2.87
C ILE A 64 -15.34 6.80 -3.94
N LYS A 65 -14.84 6.19 -5.03
CA LYS A 65 -15.66 5.75 -6.17
C LYS A 65 -16.66 4.66 -5.80
N HIS A 66 -16.25 3.73 -4.93
CA HIS A 66 -17.07 2.58 -4.53
C HIS A 66 -17.66 2.71 -3.12
N ASN A 67 -17.51 3.87 -2.47
CA ASN A 67 -17.99 4.14 -1.11
C ASN A 67 -17.53 3.09 -0.07
N LEU A 68 -16.25 2.74 -0.11
CA LEU A 68 -15.63 1.72 0.75
C LEU A 68 -14.86 2.35 1.91
N GLU A 69 -14.78 1.62 3.03
CA GLU A 69 -13.89 1.97 4.12
C GLU A 69 -12.45 1.59 3.75
N SER A 70 -11.56 2.59 3.81
CA SER A 70 -10.12 2.41 3.63
C SER A 70 -9.35 2.93 4.85
N LYS A 71 -8.38 2.16 5.33
CA LYS A 71 -7.42 2.58 6.37
C LYS A 71 -6.00 2.51 5.83
N PHE A 72 -5.15 3.45 6.23
CA PHE A 72 -3.79 3.56 5.73
C PHE A 72 -2.83 3.48 6.91
N PHE A 73 -1.80 2.62 6.79
CA PHE A 73 -0.79 2.47 7.84
C PHE A 73 0.62 2.52 7.27
N ILE A 74 1.51 3.17 8.02
CA ILE A 74 2.96 3.10 7.82
C ILE A 74 3.59 2.47 9.05
N ILE A 75 4.55 1.58 8.85
CA ILE A 75 5.26 0.93 9.95
C ILE A 75 6.56 1.67 10.24
N ASP A 76 6.66 2.28 11.41
CA ASP A 76 7.93 2.75 11.95
C ASP A 76 8.65 1.56 12.60
N HIS A 77 9.64 1.02 11.91
CA HIS A 77 10.43 -0.09 12.41
C HIS A 77 11.41 0.32 13.51
N GLY A 78 11.75 1.60 13.64
CA GLY A 78 12.73 2.10 14.61
C GLY A 78 14.11 1.44 14.48
N LEU A 79 14.51 1.05 13.27
CA LEU A 79 15.84 0.46 12.98
C LEU A 79 16.91 1.54 12.79
N ARG A 80 16.50 2.73 12.38
CA ARG A 80 17.33 3.92 12.24
C ARG A 80 16.72 5.07 13.05
N LYS A 81 17.54 6.05 13.44
CA LYS A 81 17.08 7.20 14.23
C LYS A 81 16.09 8.06 13.44
N GLU A 82 16.26 8.16 12.12
CA GLU A 82 15.47 9.02 11.25
C GLU A 82 14.11 8.41 10.86
N SER A 83 13.92 7.10 11.10
CA SER A 83 12.73 6.33 10.69
C SER A 83 11.41 6.98 11.14
N GLN A 84 11.39 7.54 12.35
CA GLN A 84 10.18 8.18 12.88
C GLN A 84 9.87 9.50 12.17
N GLU A 85 10.88 10.32 11.87
CA GLU A 85 10.70 11.60 11.18
C GLU A 85 10.34 11.39 9.71
N GLU A 86 10.96 10.41 9.04
CA GLU A 86 10.57 9.98 7.70
C GLU A 86 9.08 9.59 7.65
N ALA A 87 8.60 8.80 8.62
CA ALA A 87 7.19 8.44 8.68
C ALA A 87 6.26 9.65 8.89
N LYS A 88 6.64 10.62 9.73
CA LYS A 88 5.88 11.85 9.94
C LYS A 88 5.79 12.71 8.67
N ILE A 89 6.86 12.80 7.89
CA ILE A 89 6.87 13.50 6.60
C ILE A 89 5.85 12.87 5.65
N VAL A 90 5.79 11.54 5.58
CA VAL A 90 4.82 10.82 4.75
C VAL A 90 3.38 11.06 5.22
N VAL A 91 3.13 11.06 6.53
CA VAL A 91 1.82 11.41 7.10
C VAL A 91 1.39 12.80 6.65
N LYS A 92 2.28 13.79 6.77
CA LYS A 92 1.99 15.18 6.35
C LYS A 92 1.65 15.23 4.86
N LYS A 93 2.48 14.62 4.00
CA LYS A 93 2.27 14.58 2.54
C LYS A 93 0.92 13.96 2.16
N LEU A 94 0.52 12.88 2.81
CA LEU A 94 -0.74 12.20 2.51
C LEU A 94 -1.98 12.91 3.12
N SER A 95 -1.81 13.66 4.21
CA SER A 95 -2.89 14.44 4.81
C SER A 95 -3.44 15.52 3.88
N GLU A 96 -2.60 16.11 3.03
CA GLU A 96 -2.98 17.09 2.00
C GLU A 96 -3.97 16.51 0.97
N LYS A 97 -3.97 15.17 0.80
CA LYS A 97 -4.86 14.42 -0.09
C LYS A 97 -6.02 13.75 0.66
N LEU A 98 -6.31 14.15 1.90
CA LEU A 98 -7.31 13.55 2.79
C LEU A 98 -7.10 12.04 3.02
N ILE A 99 -5.84 11.61 3.01
CA ILE A 99 -5.45 10.25 3.35
C ILE A 99 -4.95 10.27 4.80
N ASN A 100 -5.77 9.77 5.71
CA ASN A 100 -5.42 9.67 7.13
C ASN A 100 -4.48 8.47 7.35
N LEU A 101 -3.18 8.72 7.30
CA LEU A 101 -2.14 7.72 7.50
C LEU A 101 -1.82 7.58 9.00
N GLN A 102 -1.96 6.38 9.54
CA GLN A 102 -1.61 6.07 10.93
C GLN A 102 -0.23 5.40 11.01
N ILE A 103 0.61 5.87 11.94
CA ILE A 103 1.93 5.26 12.20
C ILE A 103 1.76 4.13 13.21
N LEU A 104 2.17 2.91 12.83
CA LEU A 104 2.28 1.78 13.75
C LEU A 104 3.75 1.59 14.10
N LYS A 105 4.07 1.66 15.39
CA LYS A 105 5.45 1.54 15.87
C LYS A 105 5.76 0.09 16.23
N TRP A 106 6.88 -0.42 15.72
CA TRP A 106 7.45 -1.65 16.25
C TRP A 106 8.13 -1.35 17.60
N ASN A 107 7.47 -1.77 18.68
CA ASN A 107 8.02 -1.69 20.03
C ASN A 107 8.89 -2.91 20.39
N GLY A 108 9.88 -2.72 21.27
CA GLY A 108 10.75 -3.79 21.79
C GLY A 108 12.12 -3.91 21.13
N LYS A 109 12.88 -4.93 21.55
CA LYS A 109 14.28 -5.16 21.14
C LYS A 109 14.40 -5.39 19.63
N LYS A 110 15.40 -4.76 19.02
CA LYS A 110 15.73 -4.95 17.61
C LYS A 110 16.74 -6.10 17.44
N PRO A 111 16.56 -6.96 16.44
CA PRO A 111 17.46 -8.08 16.22
C PRO A 111 18.81 -7.60 15.69
N LYS A 112 19.88 -8.33 16.00
CA LYS A 112 21.23 -8.08 15.47
C LYS A 112 21.51 -8.82 14.16
N LYS A 113 20.77 -9.90 13.87
CA LYS A 113 20.87 -10.72 12.66
C LYS A 113 19.49 -10.90 12.03
N ASN A 114 19.42 -11.19 10.73
CA ASN A 114 18.16 -11.40 10.00
C ASN A 114 17.18 -10.22 10.11
N ILE A 115 17.72 -8.99 10.17
CA ILE A 115 16.95 -7.76 10.41
C ILE A 115 15.80 -7.63 9.41
N GLN A 116 16.05 -7.87 8.11
CA GLN A 116 15.05 -7.74 7.06
C GLN A 116 13.88 -8.73 7.23
N ALA A 117 14.18 -10.02 7.48
CA ALA A 117 13.16 -11.05 7.66
C ALA A 117 12.31 -10.77 8.92
N ILE A 118 12.95 -10.40 10.02
CA ILE A 118 12.24 -10.10 11.28
C ILE A 118 11.41 -8.81 11.14
N ALA A 119 11.94 -7.78 10.48
CA ALA A 119 11.20 -6.56 10.19
C ALA A 119 9.97 -6.85 9.31
N ARG A 120 10.10 -7.71 8.29
CA ARG A 120 8.98 -8.16 7.46
C ARG A 120 7.91 -8.88 8.29
N ASN A 121 8.30 -9.79 9.18
CA ASN A 121 7.36 -10.49 10.06
C ASN A 121 6.63 -9.52 11.00
N LYS A 122 7.36 -8.55 11.58
CA LYS A 122 6.76 -7.53 12.44
C LYS A 122 5.83 -6.58 11.70
N ARG A 123 6.14 -6.23 10.44
CA ARG A 123 5.24 -5.47 9.56
C ARG A 123 3.90 -6.18 9.41
N TYR A 124 3.93 -7.46 9.02
CA TYR A 124 2.70 -8.23 8.84
C TYR A 124 1.93 -8.41 10.16
N SER A 125 2.63 -8.69 11.27
CA SER A 125 1.99 -8.78 12.60
C SER A 125 1.19 -7.52 12.95
N LEU A 126 1.81 -6.34 12.81
CA LEU A 126 1.18 -5.06 13.12
C LEU A 126 -0.01 -4.77 12.20
N LEU A 127 0.10 -5.09 10.91
CA LEU A 127 -1.01 -4.93 9.97
C LEU A 127 -2.17 -5.89 10.29
N PHE A 128 -1.88 -7.15 10.62
CA PHE A 128 -2.89 -8.15 10.97
C PHE A 128 -3.65 -7.78 12.26
N GLU A 129 -2.99 -7.12 13.21
CA GLU A 129 -3.67 -6.55 14.38
C GLU A 129 -4.69 -5.48 13.98
N GLN A 130 -4.38 -4.63 13.00
CA GLN A 130 -5.33 -3.65 12.50
C GLN A 130 -6.48 -4.30 11.71
N CYS A 131 -6.20 -5.35 10.93
CA CYS A 131 -7.25 -6.14 10.27
C CYS A 131 -8.28 -6.63 11.29
N ARG A 132 -7.83 -7.24 12.40
CA ARG A 132 -8.72 -7.70 13.47
C ARG A 132 -9.47 -6.55 14.15
N LYS A 133 -8.78 -5.45 14.46
CA LYS A 133 -9.37 -4.26 15.10
C LYS A 133 -10.50 -3.65 14.29
N TYR A 134 -10.33 -3.54 12.97
CA TYR A 134 -11.31 -2.91 12.07
C TYR A 134 -12.23 -3.92 11.38
N LYS A 135 -12.08 -5.23 11.65
CA LYS A 135 -12.81 -6.31 10.95
C LYS A 135 -12.66 -6.24 9.42
N ILE A 136 -11.44 -5.93 8.96
CA ILE A 136 -11.09 -5.82 7.55
C ILE A 136 -10.09 -6.93 7.21
N ASN A 137 -10.43 -7.80 6.26
CA ASN A 137 -9.61 -8.96 5.90
C ASN A 137 -8.69 -8.71 4.70
N ASN A 138 -8.77 -7.56 4.03
CA ASN A 138 -7.98 -7.28 2.84
C ASN A 138 -6.85 -6.27 3.15
N ILE A 139 -5.62 -6.58 2.74
CA ILE A 139 -4.46 -5.70 2.82
C ILE A 139 -3.90 -5.48 1.42
N LEU A 140 -3.83 -4.22 0.99
CA LEU A 140 -3.18 -3.79 -0.24
C LEU A 140 -1.69 -3.54 0.01
N LEU A 141 -0.84 -4.12 -0.84
CA LEU A 141 0.61 -3.96 -0.82
C LEU A 141 1.11 -3.34 -2.13
N GLY A 142 2.13 -2.49 -2.04
CA GLY A 142 2.68 -1.73 -3.18
C GLY A 142 3.67 -2.49 -4.03
N HIS A 143 3.42 -3.78 -4.27
CA HIS A 143 4.31 -4.60 -5.10
C HIS A 143 3.97 -4.43 -6.58
N HIS A 144 5.00 -4.20 -7.39
CA HIS A 144 4.87 -3.90 -8.83
C HIS A 144 5.60 -4.91 -9.72
N TYR A 145 5.55 -4.70 -11.03
CA TYR A 145 6.09 -5.65 -12.01
C TYR A 145 7.59 -5.89 -11.84
N ASP A 146 8.37 -4.83 -11.62
CA ASP A 146 9.82 -4.96 -11.45
C ASP A 146 10.20 -5.73 -10.17
N ASP A 147 9.41 -5.63 -9.09
CA ASP A 147 9.62 -6.45 -7.88
C ASP A 147 9.50 -7.96 -8.20
N LEU A 148 8.61 -8.33 -9.15
CA LEU A 148 8.49 -9.73 -9.58
C LEU A 148 9.76 -10.20 -10.27
N ILE A 149 10.32 -9.36 -11.14
CA ILE A 149 11.57 -9.64 -11.87
C ILE A 149 12.73 -9.75 -10.88
N GLU A 150 12.86 -8.81 -9.94
CA GLU A 150 13.92 -8.85 -8.92
C GLU A 150 13.85 -10.14 -8.10
N ASN A 151 12.67 -10.48 -7.58
CA ASN A 151 12.51 -11.69 -6.79
C ASN A 151 12.72 -12.97 -7.62
N PHE A 152 12.36 -12.98 -8.90
CA PHE A 152 12.68 -14.06 -9.83
C PHE A 152 14.21 -14.22 -9.99
N LEU A 153 14.94 -13.13 -10.28
CA LEU A 153 16.40 -13.16 -10.45
C LEU A 153 17.13 -13.61 -9.18
N ILE A 154 16.67 -13.16 -8.01
CA ILE A 154 17.19 -13.60 -6.71
C ILE A 154 17.00 -15.11 -6.51
N ARG A 155 15.84 -15.66 -6.91
CA ARG A 155 15.55 -17.09 -6.80
C ARG A 155 16.34 -17.91 -7.82
N PHE A 156 16.51 -17.38 -9.01
CA PHE A 156 17.30 -17.97 -10.08
C PHE A 156 18.77 -18.10 -9.68
N THR A 157 19.39 -17.01 -9.21
CA THR A 157 20.79 -17.02 -8.75
C THR A 157 21.04 -17.93 -7.55
N ARG A 158 20.00 -18.27 -6.78
CA ARG A 158 20.05 -19.22 -5.67
C ARG A 158 19.90 -20.70 -6.09
N GLY A 159 19.77 -20.99 -7.39
CA GLY A 159 19.63 -22.36 -7.89
C GLY A 159 18.25 -22.96 -7.65
N SER A 160 17.19 -22.14 -7.60
CA SER A 160 15.84 -22.65 -7.42
C SER A 160 15.36 -23.42 -8.66
N GLY A 161 14.72 -24.58 -8.46
CA GLY A 161 14.02 -25.29 -9.53
C GLY A 161 12.79 -24.51 -10.04
N LEU A 162 12.15 -24.96 -11.12
CA LEU A 162 11.02 -24.26 -11.79
C LEU A 162 9.93 -23.78 -10.82
N ASN A 163 9.51 -24.62 -9.87
CA ASN A 163 8.52 -24.25 -8.85
C ASN A 163 9.04 -23.20 -7.86
N GLY A 164 10.34 -23.19 -7.59
CA GLY A 164 11.00 -22.21 -6.73
C GLY A 164 11.26 -20.87 -7.41
N LEU A 165 11.22 -20.81 -8.74
CA LEU A 165 11.32 -19.56 -9.51
C LEU A 165 10.04 -18.73 -9.50
N VAL A 166 8.89 -19.35 -9.22
CA VAL A 166 7.62 -18.64 -9.09
C VAL A 166 7.77 -17.56 -8.01
N SER A 167 7.54 -16.31 -8.40
CA SER A 167 7.66 -15.14 -7.53
C SER A 167 6.47 -15.06 -6.56
N PHE A 168 5.96 -13.88 -6.23
CA PHE A 168 4.73 -13.74 -5.46
C PHE A 168 3.50 -13.56 -6.39
N SER A 169 2.34 -14.04 -5.95
CA SER A 169 1.08 -13.97 -6.69
C SER A 169 0.36 -12.63 -6.48
N LYS A 170 -0.59 -12.30 -7.38
CA LYS A 170 -1.49 -11.14 -7.26
C LYS A 170 -2.24 -11.10 -5.91
N GLN A 171 -2.65 -12.27 -5.43
CA GLN A 171 -3.29 -12.45 -4.13
C GLN A 171 -2.64 -13.61 -3.39
N THR A 172 -2.39 -13.42 -2.09
CA THR A 172 -1.94 -14.48 -1.19
C THR A 172 -2.83 -14.46 0.05
N LYS A 173 -3.45 -15.58 0.40
CA LYS A 173 -4.22 -15.71 1.64
C LYS A 173 -3.30 -16.21 2.75
N ILE A 174 -3.29 -15.52 3.89
CA ILE A 174 -2.59 -15.93 5.11
C ILE A 174 -3.64 -15.96 6.23
N ASN A 175 -3.97 -17.17 6.71
CA ASN A 175 -5.12 -17.40 7.57
C ASN A 175 -6.39 -16.82 6.91
N ASP A 176 -7.11 -15.91 7.57
CA ASP A 176 -8.30 -15.25 7.04
C ASP A 176 -8.01 -13.90 6.34
N ILE A 177 -6.74 -13.53 6.20
CA ILE A 177 -6.33 -12.24 5.65
C ILE A 177 -5.83 -12.41 4.20
N ASN A 178 -6.41 -11.63 3.29
CA ASN A 178 -5.99 -11.54 1.90
C ASN A 178 -4.93 -10.44 1.74
N LEU A 179 -3.76 -10.81 1.25
CA LEU A 179 -2.74 -9.88 0.77
C LEU A 179 -2.93 -9.67 -0.73
N LEU A 180 -3.36 -8.48 -1.12
CA LEU A 180 -3.62 -8.09 -2.50
C LEU A 180 -2.49 -7.18 -3.00
N ARG A 181 -2.04 -7.41 -4.24
CA ARG A 181 -0.97 -6.66 -4.91
C ARG A 181 -1.53 -6.03 -6.18
N PRO A 182 -2.30 -4.94 -6.07
CA PRO A 182 -3.03 -4.39 -7.20
C PRO A 182 -2.14 -3.72 -8.26
N LEU A 183 -0.88 -3.41 -7.92
CA LEU A 183 0.09 -2.81 -8.83
C LEU A 183 0.98 -3.84 -9.56
N ILE A 184 0.73 -5.14 -9.37
CA ILE A 184 1.64 -6.22 -9.79
C ILE A 184 1.95 -6.26 -11.29
N ASN A 185 1.06 -5.72 -12.13
CA ASN A 185 1.22 -5.65 -13.59
C ASN A 185 1.64 -4.26 -14.09
N ILE A 186 1.97 -3.35 -13.18
CA ILE A 186 2.29 -1.95 -13.49
C ILE A 186 3.80 -1.76 -13.35
N SER A 187 4.40 -1.02 -14.28
CA SER A 187 5.84 -0.72 -14.24
C SER A 187 6.16 0.37 -13.20
N LYS A 188 7.37 0.34 -12.64
CA LYS A 188 7.84 1.40 -11.73
C LYS A 188 7.77 2.79 -12.35
N ASN A 189 8.11 2.92 -13.63
CA ASN A 189 8.08 4.20 -14.35
C ASN A 189 6.66 4.79 -14.41
N ASP A 190 5.65 3.94 -14.57
CA ASP A 190 4.26 4.37 -14.55
C ASP A 190 3.81 4.80 -13.14
N LEU A 191 4.27 4.11 -12.09
CA LEU A 191 3.97 4.51 -10.71
C LEU A 191 4.59 5.86 -10.36
N ILE A 192 5.84 6.10 -10.77
CA ILE A 192 6.52 7.39 -10.57
C ILE A 192 5.76 8.53 -11.27
N TYR A 193 5.22 8.29 -12.47
CA TYR A 193 4.41 9.29 -13.19
C TYR A 193 3.15 9.72 -12.42
N THR A 194 2.64 8.86 -11.53
CA THR A 194 1.38 9.08 -10.79
C THR A 194 1.56 9.65 -9.39
N SER A 195 2.81 9.70 -8.89
CA SER A 195 3.15 9.98 -7.47
C SER A 195 3.45 11.45 -7.16
#